data_AF-A0AA45AJK9-F1
#
_entry.id   AF-A0AA45AJK9-F1
#
_cell.length_a   1.000
_cell.length_b   1.000
_cell.length_c   1.000
_cell.angle_alpha   90.00
_cell.angle_beta   90.00
_cell.angle_gamma   90.00
#
_symmetry.space_group_name_H-M   'P 1'
#
loop_
_entity.id
_entity.type
_entity.pdbx_description
1 polymer ?
#
loop_
_entity_poly.entity_id
_entity_poly.type
_entity_poly.pdbx_seq_one_letter_code
_entity_poly.pdbx_strand_id
1 'polypeptide(L)'
;MHSSGIDVRVLETLPEAVLTPLRDAIASCQARPPSSWSKDMLKLVSRSDITLMYEPSMKLQQRPFNITAPIHIASWDFRTICQTLDEFISAGYDDGEGTERQAVIRALFKEDRRLNEAQDLLSTHRPRIVRLDSEPGWTESQYLEKQKELVSRVATGTLAIPAGRALLYYGLRYPLLTQKFHIGGFNLNCIVRPTNVTVGVDRSQFTEEKVCWGFFHQGVAAGLAISSQAKGIDTSWILYNKPGQDLNNRHAGFLLALGLNGHLKDVAKWVAFKYLTPKHTMTSIGLLLGLAASYLGTMDSLITRLLSVHVTRMLPRGAAELNISPLTQTTGIMGIGLLYCGSQHRRMSEIMMSEIEHVGEDESPEPLRSECYRLAAGFSLGFINLGKGKDLKGLHDMRLTEKLIGIATANKKVEMVQILDRAAAGAVMALALIFMKSEDHIVARKIDVPESVVQFDYIRPDILLLRTVAKNLILWSQIEPSFEWIAQSLPTPFRFRHRLTGTIVLRSTDLPFFSILAGLCFSLALRFAGSGSLKARDILIHYLDQFMRISRIVSTKRVPQFDRPIYDEELARSNAPILLSVVYW
;
A
#
# COMPACT_ATOMS: atom_id res chain seq x y z
N MET A 1 -16.60 12.91 -53.01
CA MET A 1 -16.25 11.48 -52.87
C MET A 1 -17.15 10.80 -51.85
N HIS A 2 -16.98 11.05 -50.54
CA HIS A 2 -17.81 10.43 -49.50
C HIS A 2 -19.32 10.75 -49.63
N SER A 3 -19.68 12.03 -49.83
CA SER A 3 -21.09 12.43 -50.06
C SER A 3 -21.71 11.84 -51.33
N SER A 4 -20.88 11.34 -52.25
CA SER A 4 -21.30 10.71 -53.50
C SER A 4 -21.38 9.18 -53.41
N GLY A 5 -21.20 8.61 -52.21
CA GLY A 5 -21.24 7.16 -51.98
C GLY A 5 -20.01 6.38 -52.49
N ILE A 6 -18.90 7.08 -52.74
CA ILE A 6 -17.66 6.44 -53.20
C ILE A 6 -16.88 5.92 -51.99
N ASP A 7 -16.98 4.61 -51.76
CA ASP A 7 -16.25 3.88 -50.73
C ASP A 7 -14.93 3.29 -51.26
N VAL A 8 -14.07 2.83 -50.34
CA VAL A 8 -12.78 2.17 -50.66
C VAL A 8 -12.95 1.05 -51.70
N ARG A 9 -14.05 0.28 -51.61
CA ARG A 9 -14.37 -0.80 -52.55
C ARG A 9 -14.69 -0.30 -53.96
N VAL A 10 -15.30 0.88 -54.08
CA VAL A 10 -15.63 1.49 -55.38
C VAL A 10 -14.35 2.08 -56.00
N LEU A 11 -13.43 2.59 -55.19
CA LEU A 11 -12.12 3.05 -55.67
C LEU A 11 -11.28 1.91 -56.27
N GLU A 12 -11.41 0.69 -55.74
CA GLU A 12 -10.72 -0.50 -56.26
C GLU A 12 -11.24 -0.97 -57.62
N THR A 13 -12.46 -0.59 -58.02
CA THR A 13 -13.04 -0.97 -59.32
C THR A 13 -12.79 0.05 -60.44
N LEU A 14 -12.18 1.21 -60.13
CA LEU A 14 -11.94 2.27 -61.11
C LEU A 14 -10.68 2.01 -61.95
N PRO A 15 -10.68 2.35 -63.26
CA PRO A 15 -9.48 2.31 -64.08
C PRO A 15 -8.38 3.23 -63.52
N GLU A 16 -7.12 2.82 -63.70
CA GLU A 16 -5.96 3.47 -63.11
C GLU A 16 -5.86 4.97 -63.46
N ALA A 17 -6.19 5.33 -64.71
CA ALA A 17 -6.20 6.72 -65.17
C ALA A 17 -7.16 7.65 -64.39
N VAL A 18 -8.27 7.11 -63.89
CA VAL A 18 -9.26 7.85 -63.07
C VAL A 18 -8.91 7.78 -61.59
N LEU A 19 -8.29 6.68 -61.16
CA LEU A 19 -7.96 6.42 -59.76
C LEU A 19 -6.80 7.29 -59.26
N THR A 20 -5.78 7.55 -60.09
CA THR A 20 -4.58 8.30 -59.71
C THR A 20 -4.86 9.68 -59.11
N PRO A 21 -5.65 10.59 -59.75
CA PRO A 21 -5.94 11.91 -59.16
C PRO A 21 -6.80 11.81 -57.89
N LEU A 22 -7.68 10.81 -57.79
CA LEU A 22 -8.49 10.58 -56.59
C LEU A 22 -7.63 10.09 -55.42
N ARG A 23 -6.66 9.22 -55.68
CA ARG A 23 -5.69 8.75 -54.68
C ARG A 23 -4.74 9.86 -54.22
N ASP A 24 -4.33 10.75 -55.13
CA ASP A 24 -3.50 11.91 -54.79
C ASP A 24 -4.24 12.89 -53.86
N ALA A 25 -5.52 13.14 -54.12
CA ALA A 25 -6.38 13.91 -53.23
C ALA A 25 -6.56 13.24 -51.85
N ILE A 26 -6.76 11.91 -51.83
CA ILE A 26 -6.84 11.13 -50.58
C ILE A 26 -5.52 11.22 -49.79
N ALA A 27 -4.37 11.06 -50.45
CA ALA A 27 -3.05 11.14 -49.82
C ALA A 27 -2.77 12.54 -49.25
N SER A 28 -3.14 13.59 -49.98
CA SER A 28 -3.05 14.98 -49.50
C SER A 28 -3.90 15.21 -48.24
N CYS A 29 -5.11 14.63 -48.22
CA CYS A 29 -6.03 14.64 -47.10
C CYS A 29 -5.54 13.80 -45.90
N GLN A 30 -4.73 12.77 -46.14
CA GLN A 30 -4.22 11.85 -45.10
C GLN A 30 -3.26 12.51 -44.12
N ALA A 31 -2.50 13.52 -44.60
CA ALA A 31 -1.51 14.23 -43.80
C ALA A 31 -2.16 15.07 -42.68
N ARG A 32 -3.33 15.68 -42.93
CA ARG A 32 -4.04 16.55 -41.98
C ARG A 32 -5.57 16.41 -42.10
N PRO A 33 -6.16 15.32 -41.60
CA PRO A 33 -7.61 15.16 -41.57
C PRO A 33 -8.24 16.16 -40.58
N PRO A 34 -9.27 16.93 -40.99
CA PRO A 34 -10.12 17.73 -40.10
C PRO A 34 -10.78 16.90 -39.00
N SER A 35 -10.94 17.49 -37.81
CA SER A 35 -11.58 16.85 -36.65
C SER A 35 -13.09 16.63 -36.77
N SER A 36 -13.73 17.18 -37.81
CA SER A 36 -15.16 17.07 -38.08
C SER A 36 -15.53 15.84 -38.94
N TRP A 37 -14.55 15.05 -39.38
CA TRP A 37 -14.79 13.91 -40.27
C TRP A 37 -15.45 12.74 -39.56
N SER A 38 -16.43 12.13 -40.24
CA SER A 38 -17.08 10.91 -39.79
C SER A 38 -16.12 9.71 -39.87
N LYS A 39 -16.46 8.61 -39.17
CA LYS A 39 -15.68 7.37 -39.18
C LYS A 39 -15.46 6.81 -40.59
N ASP A 40 -16.47 6.92 -41.44
CA ASP A 40 -16.43 6.43 -42.81
C ASP A 40 -15.49 7.28 -43.68
N MET A 41 -15.42 8.60 -43.45
CA MET A 41 -14.45 9.48 -44.09
C MET A 41 -13.02 9.17 -43.64
N LEU A 42 -12.80 8.94 -42.35
CA LEU A 42 -11.49 8.55 -41.81
C LEU A 42 -11.04 7.18 -42.35
N LYS A 43 -11.98 6.26 -42.53
CA LYS A 43 -11.73 4.96 -43.17
C LYS A 43 -11.39 5.11 -44.66
N LEU A 44 -12.06 6.00 -45.39
CA LEU A 44 -11.76 6.32 -46.79
C LEU A 44 -10.35 6.89 -46.96
N VAL A 45 -9.92 7.73 -46.01
CA VAL A 45 -8.57 8.33 -46.01
C VAL A 45 -7.51 7.40 -45.39
N SER A 46 -7.87 6.16 -45.04
CA SER A 46 -6.95 5.20 -44.40
C SER A 46 -6.32 5.75 -43.10
N ARG A 47 -7.06 6.57 -42.36
CA ARG A 47 -6.77 7.09 -41.01
C ARG A 47 -7.73 6.52 -39.97
N SER A 48 -7.90 5.20 -40.00
CA SER A 48 -8.69 4.47 -39.01
C SER A 48 -8.07 4.53 -37.60
N ASP A 49 -6.79 4.87 -37.49
CA ASP A 49 -6.08 5.14 -36.23
C ASP A 49 -6.78 6.23 -35.40
N ILE A 50 -7.25 7.30 -36.06
CA ILE A 50 -7.97 8.41 -35.40
C ILE A 50 -9.34 7.93 -34.91
N THR A 51 -10.02 7.08 -35.68
CA THR A 51 -11.33 6.54 -35.30
C THR A 51 -11.24 5.68 -34.04
N LEU A 52 -10.16 4.91 -33.91
CA LEU A 52 -9.87 4.10 -32.72
C LEU A 52 -9.61 4.94 -31.46
N MET A 53 -9.22 6.21 -31.59
CA MET A 53 -9.07 7.12 -30.43
C MET A 53 -10.40 7.66 -29.89
N TYR A 54 -11.43 7.76 -30.73
CA TYR A 54 -12.76 8.28 -30.35
C TYR A 54 -13.70 7.20 -29.81
N GLU A 55 -13.40 5.90 -30.02
CA GLU A 55 -14.15 4.78 -29.44
C GLU A 55 -13.30 3.95 -28.49
N PRO A 56 -13.38 4.19 -27.18
CA PRO A 56 -12.63 3.42 -26.17
C PRO A 56 -13.00 1.92 -26.12
N SER A 57 -14.06 1.51 -26.83
CA SER A 57 -14.69 0.18 -26.75
C SER A 57 -14.53 -0.70 -27.99
N MET A 58 -13.97 -0.19 -29.10
CA MET A 58 -13.64 -1.05 -30.23
C MET A 58 -12.34 -1.77 -29.95
N LYS A 59 -12.47 -3.01 -29.46
CA LYS A 59 -11.39 -4.00 -29.43
C LYS A 59 -10.65 -3.92 -30.77
N LEU A 60 -9.35 -3.64 -30.75
CA LEU A 60 -8.51 -3.84 -31.94
C LEU A 60 -8.83 -5.26 -32.42
N GLN A 61 -9.36 -5.39 -33.64
CA GLN A 61 -9.39 -6.70 -34.29
C GLN A 61 -7.94 -7.18 -34.30
N GLN A 62 -7.72 -8.18 -33.47
CA GLN A 62 -6.45 -8.81 -33.21
C GLN A 62 -5.88 -9.27 -34.54
N ARG A 63 -4.97 -8.48 -35.12
CA ARG A 63 -3.82 -9.15 -35.71
C ARG A 63 -3.11 -9.76 -34.52
N PRO A 64 -2.81 -11.08 -34.52
CA PRO A 64 -1.84 -11.57 -33.56
C PRO A 64 -0.65 -10.62 -33.73
N PHE A 65 -0.28 -9.94 -32.65
CA PHE A 65 1.09 -9.47 -32.58
C PHE A 65 1.88 -10.77 -32.68
N ASN A 66 2.30 -11.11 -33.90
CA ASN A 66 3.53 -11.84 -34.09
C ASN A 66 4.55 -10.92 -33.45
N ILE A 67 4.71 -11.06 -32.12
CA ILE A 67 5.95 -10.80 -31.44
C ILE A 67 6.93 -11.46 -32.40
N THR A 68 7.66 -10.63 -33.15
CA THR A 68 8.79 -11.10 -33.94
C THR A 68 9.53 -12.00 -32.99
N ALA A 69 9.41 -13.32 -33.23
CA ALA A 69 10.18 -14.30 -32.50
C ALA A 69 11.61 -13.75 -32.54
N PRO A 70 12.30 -13.67 -31.38
CA PRO A 70 13.63 -13.09 -31.33
C PRO A 70 14.42 -13.67 -32.49
N ILE A 71 14.80 -12.79 -33.42
CA ILE A 71 15.47 -13.16 -34.66
C ILE A 71 16.67 -13.99 -34.20
N HIS A 72 16.69 -15.24 -34.68
CA HIS A 72 17.59 -16.33 -34.32
C HIS A 72 18.93 -15.91 -33.69
N ILE A 73 19.27 -16.59 -32.58
CA ILE A 73 20.59 -16.77 -31.90
C ILE A 73 20.47 -16.71 -30.35
N ALA A 74 19.27 -16.55 -29.78
CA ALA A 74 19.06 -17.02 -28.39
C ALA A 74 18.78 -18.53 -28.43
N SER A 75 19.84 -19.33 -28.26
CA SER A 75 19.78 -20.75 -27.97
C SER A 75 18.62 -21.03 -26.99
N TRP A 76 17.77 -21.99 -27.34
CA TRP A 76 16.68 -22.47 -26.49
C TRP A 76 17.25 -22.97 -25.16
N ASP A 77 17.28 -22.07 -24.18
CA ASP A 77 17.65 -22.42 -22.83
C ASP A 77 16.43 -23.11 -22.21
N PHE A 78 16.51 -24.45 -22.12
CA PHE A 78 15.51 -25.30 -21.46
C PHE A 78 15.09 -24.73 -20.10
N ARG A 79 16.01 -24.04 -19.41
CA ARG A 79 15.77 -23.35 -18.15
C ARG A 79 14.77 -22.20 -18.26
N THR A 80 14.81 -21.42 -19.33
CA THR A 80 13.85 -20.34 -19.58
C THR A 80 12.46 -20.89 -19.90
N ILE A 81 12.39 -22.00 -20.65
CA ILE A 81 11.14 -22.70 -20.96
C ILE A 81 10.50 -23.24 -19.66
N CYS A 82 11.29 -23.90 -18.81
CA CYS A 82 10.82 -24.36 -17.50
C CYS A 82 10.41 -23.21 -16.57
N GLN A 83 11.13 -22.08 -16.56
CA GLN A 83 10.75 -20.89 -15.80
C GLN A 83 9.43 -20.28 -16.28
N THR A 84 9.23 -20.18 -17.60
CA THR A 84 7.95 -19.74 -18.17
C THR A 84 6.83 -20.72 -17.90
N LEU A 85 7.10 -22.02 -17.83
CA LEU A 85 6.12 -23.04 -17.50
C LEU A 85 5.72 -22.99 -16.01
N ASP A 86 6.68 -22.79 -15.10
CA ASP A 86 6.41 -22.56 -13.67
C ASP A 86 5.63 -21.25 -13.44
N GLU A 87 5.90 -20.22 -14.24
CA GLU A 87 5.12 -18.98 -14.28
C GLU A 87 3.70 -19.22 -14.83
N PHE A 88 3.54 -20.04 -15.87
CA PHE A 88 2.25 -20.45 -16.45
C PHE A 88 1.42 -21.31 -15.50
N ILE A 89 2.06 -22.17 -14.70
CA ILE A 89 1.39 -23.02 -13.70
C ILE A 89 1.00 -22.19 -12.47
N SER A 90 1.81 -21.17 -12.11
CA SER A 90 1.52 -20.27 -10.98
C SER A 90 0.58 -19.10 -11.33
N ALA A 91 0.46 -18.75 -12.60
CA ALA A 91 -0.48 -17.75 -13.11
C ALA A 91 -1.57 -18.46 -13.92
N GLY A 92 -2.70 -18.72 -13.27
CA GLY A 92 -3.89 -19.25 -13.96
C GLY A 92 -4.20 -18.44 -15.23
N TYR A 93 -4.81 -19.12 -16.22
CA TYR A 93 -5.10 -18.55 -17.53
C TYR A 93 -5.91 -17.25 -17.41
N ASP A 94 -5.35 -16.16 -17.94
CA ASP A 94 -6.03 -14.86 -18.03
C ASP A 94 -6.71 -14.70 -19.39
N ASP A 95 -7.82 -13.97 -19.42
CA ASP A 95 -8.45 -13.53 -20.67
C ASP A 95 -7.49 -12.69 -21.53
N GLY A 96 -7.76 -12.59 -22.83
CA GLY A 96 -6.86 -11.97 -23.82
C GLY A 96 -6.39 -10.55 -23.45
N GLU A 97 -7.23 -9.77 -22.76
CA GLU A 97 -6.89 -8.42 -22.27
C GLU A 97 -5.72 -8.41 -21.27
N GLY A 98 -5.60 -9.44 -20.42
CA GLY A 98 -4.47 -9.58 -19.49
C GLY A 98 -3.15 -9.81 -20.23
N THR A 99 -3.19 -10.58 -21.33
CA THR A 99 -2.02 -10.86 -22.17
C THR A 99 -1.53 -9.61 -22.90
N GLU A 100 -2.45 -8.77 -23.39
CA GLU A 100 -2.12 -7.50 -24.04
C GLU A 100 -1.40 -6.53 -23.08
N ARG A 101 -1.90 -6.37 -21.84
CA ARG A 101 -1.24 -5.51 -20.84
C ARG A 101 0.17 -5.99 -20.50
N GLN A 102 0.37 -7.30 -20.41
CA GLN A 102 1.70 -7.87 -20.18
C GLN A 102 2.65 -7.59 -21.35
N ALA A 103 2.16 -7.57 -22.59
CA ALA A 103 2.98 -7.21 -23.75
C ALA A 103 3.43 -5.74 -23.70
N VAL A 104 2.54 -4.82 -23.28
CA VAL A 104 2.88 -3.39 -23.09
C VAL A 104 3.97 -3.22 -22.04
N ILE A 105 3.87 -3.93 -20.91
CA ILE A 105 4.88 -3.86 -19.84
C ILE A 105 6.25 -4.36 -20.33
N ARG A 106 6.27 -5.44 -21.12
CA ARG A 106 7.51 -5.94 -21.73
C ARG A 106 8.09 -4.95 -22.74
N ALA A 107 7.26 -4.20 -23.46
CA ALA A 107 7.73 -3.15 -24.36
C ALA A 107 8.33 -1.95 -23.62
N LEU A 108 7.76 -1.58 -22.45
CA LEU A 108 8.29 -0.51 -21.59
C LEU A 108 9.69 -0.83 -21.05
N PHE A 109 9.91 -2.08 -20.64
CA PHE A 109 11.18 -2.56 -20.07
C PHE A 109 11.94 -3.49 -21.02
N LYS A 110 12.01 -3.11 -22.30
CA LYS A 110 12.65 -3.94 -23.35
C LYS A 110 14.19 -3.93 -23.30
N GLU A 111 14.78 -2.91 -22.70
CA GLU A 111 16.23 -2.65 -22.76
C GLU A 111 17.02 -3.42 -21.70
N ASP A 112 16.36 -3.89 -20.64
CA ASP A 112 17.00 -4.60 -19.54
C ASP A 112 16.09 -5.69 -18.95
N ARG A 113 16.58 -6.38 -17.93
CA ARG A 113 15.87 -7.47 -17.24
C ARG A 113 15.23 -7.05 -15.92
N ARG A 114 15.06 -5.74 -15.66
CA ARG A 114 14.60 -5.25 -14.35
C ARG A 114 13.25 -5.84 -13.94
N LEU A 115 12.38 -6.08 -14.92
CA LEU A 115 11.07 -6.69 -14.70
C LEU A 115 11.20 -8.13 -14.20
N ASN A 116 12.05 -8.94 -14.84
CA ASN A 116 12.30 -10.32 -14.45
C ASN A 116 12.91 -10.39 -13.04
N GLU A 117 13.92 -9.55 -12.77
CA GLU A 117 14.54 -9.47 -11.43
C GLU A 117 13.53 -9.05 -10.36
N ALA A 118 12.66 -8.07 -10.65
CA ALA A 118 11.60 -7.66 -9.72
C ALA A 118 10.58 -8.79 -9.46
N GLN A 119 10.21 -9.56 -10.49
CA GLN A 119 9.34 -10.73 -10.36
C GLN A 119 9.99 -11.83 -9.51
N ASP A 120 11.29 -12.07 -9.70
CA ASP A 120 12.06 -13.04 -8.93
C ASP A 120 12.22 -12.62 -7.46
N LEU A 121 12.50 -11.34 -7.22
CA LEU A 121 12.55 -10.75 -5.88
C LEU A 121 11.20 -10.84 -5.16
N LEU A 122 10.08 -10.72 -5.87
CA LEU A 122 8.73 -10.77 -5.30
C LEU A 122 8.05 -12.16 -5.40
N SER A 123 8.82 -13.20 -5.71
CA SER A 123 8.32 -14.58 -5.73
C SER A 123 8.11 -15.13 -4.31
N THR A 124 6.97 -15.79 -4.09
CA THR A 124 6.61 -16.43 -2.80
C THR A 124 6.62 -17.97 -2.85
N HIS A 125 6.80 -18.55 -4.03
CA HIS A 125 6.74 -19.99 -4.31
C HIS A 125 8.11 -20.60 -4.64
N ARG A 126 9.04 -19.80 -5.18
CA ARG A 126 10.40 -20.24 -5.48
C ARG A 126 11.22 -20.33 -4.18
N PRO A 127 11.95 -21.44 -3.94
CA PRO A 127 12.81 -21.55 -2.76
C PRO A 127 13.95 -20.53 -2.85
N ARG A 128 14.24 -19.84 -1.74
CA ARG A 128 15.31 -18.83 -1.71
C ARG A 128 16.67 -19.49 -1.57
N ILE A 129 17.64 -18.99 -2.30
CA ILE A 129 19.03 -19.44 -2.20
C ILE A 129 19.76 -18.49 -1.25
N VAL A 130 20.34 -19.05 -0.19
CA VAL A 130 21.03 -18.29 0.85
C VAL A 130 22.44 -18.85 1.00
N ARG A 131 23.42 -17.98 1.25
CA ARG A 131 24.81 -18.40 1.51
C ARG A 131 25.11 -18.25 2.99
N LEU A 132 25.63 -19.31 3.61
CA LEU A 132 26.16 -19.30 4.97
C LEU A 132 27.51 -20.01 4.97
N ASP A 133 28.57 -19.20 5.08
CA ASP A 133 29.94 -19.68 5.20
C ASP A 133 30.22 -20.08 6.65
N SER A 134 30.90 -21.21 6.85
CA SER A 134 31.26 -21.70 8.19
C SER A 134 32.49 -20.96 8.70
N GLU A 135 32.46 -20.47 9.94
CA GLU A 135 33.62 -19.84 10.57
C GLU A 135 34.56 -20.89 11.22
N PRO A 136 35.88 -20.64 11.25
CA PRO A 136 36.83 -21.53 11.92
C PRO A 136 36.54 -21.57 13.43
N GLY A 137 35.97 -22.67 13.91
CA GLY A 137 35.60 -22.86 15.32
C GLY A 137 34.14 -23.27 15.55
N TRP A 138 33.29 -23.21 14.52
CA TRP A 138 31.92 -23.72 14.64
C TRP A 138 31.88 -25.24 14.63
N THR A 139 31.17 -25.81 15.59
CA THR A 139 30.77 -27.22 15.56
C THR A 139 29.65 -27.44 14.54
N GLU A 140 29.44 -28.68 14.08
CA GLU A 140 28.33 -29.01 13.17
C GLU A 140 26.96 -28.62 13.75
N SER A 141 26.79 -28.81 15.06
CA SER A 141 25.57 -28.41 15.79
C SER A 141 25.34 -26.89 15.73
N GLN A 142 26.40 -26.10 16.00
CA GLN A 142 26.34 -24.65 15.92
C GLN A 142 26.08 -24.16 14.49
N TYR A 143 26.69 -24.80 13.49
CA TYR A 143 26.42 -24.46 12.09
C TYR A 143 24.96 -24.72 11.72
N LEU A 144 24.39 -25.85 12.15
CA LEU A 144 22.97 -26.17 11.93
C LEU A 144 22.04 -25.16 12.62
N GLU A 145 22.36 -24.74 13.84
CA GLU A 145 21.61 -23.71 14.55
C GLU A 145 21.65 -22.37 13.81
N LYS A 146 22.83 -21.95 13.33
CA LYS A 146 23.00 -20.75 12.51
C LYS A 146 22.27 -20.83 11.17
N GLN A 147 22.23 -22.01 10.55
CA GLN A 147 21.41 -22.24 9.36
C GLN A 147 19.93 -22.03 9.67
N LYS A 148 19.39 -22.64 10.74
CA LYS A 148 17.99 -22.49 11.13
C LYS A 148 17.64 -21.04 11.46
N GLU A 149 18.52 -20.34 12.16
CA GLU A 149 18.36 -18.92 12.49
C GLU A 149 18.27 -18.05 11.22
N LEU A 150 19.18 -18.26 10.27
CA LEU A 150 19.19 -17.54 8.99
C LEU A 150 17.94 -17.82 8.15
N VAL A 151 17.54 -19.09 8.05
CA VAL A 151 16.33 -19.51 7.33
C VAL A 151 15.07 -18.90 7.95
N SER A 152 14.96 -18.88 9.28
CA SER A 152 13.83 -18.25 9.98
C SER A 152 13.73 -16.74 9.71
N ARG A 153 14.87 -16.03 9.66
CA ARG A 153 14.92 -14.61 9.27
C ARG A 153 14.46 -14.41 7.82
N VAL A 154 14.92 -15.23 6.88
CA VAL A 154 14.54 -15.15 5.46
C VAL A 154 13.06 -15.50 5.26
N ALA A 155 12.55 -16.50 5.96
CA ALA A 155 11.14 -16.87 5.95
C ALA A 155 10.25 -15.73 6.48
N THR A 156 10.67 -15.06 7.56
CA THR A 156 9.98 -13.86 8.07
C THR A 156 9.93 -12.74 7.02
N GLY A 157 11.03 -12.49 6.31
CA GLY A 157 11.05 -11.55 5.17
C GLY A 157 10.14 -11.99 4.02
N THR A 158 10.02 -13.29 3.77
CA THR A 158 9.15 -13.85 2.72
C THR A 158 7.67 -13.58 2.99
N LEU A 159 7.25 -13.54 4.26
CA LEU A 159 5.87 -13.21 4.64
C LEU A 159 5.49 -11.74 4.36
N ALA A 160 6.47 -10.85 4.19
CA ALA A 160 6.25 -9.44 3.84
C ALA A 160 6.16 -9.17 2.32
N ILE A 161 6.62 -10.11 1.49
CA ILE A 161 6.62 -10.01 0.02
C ILE A 161 5.24 -9.73 -0.61
N PRO A 162 4.11 -10.30 -0.11
CA PRO A 162 2.82 -10.15 -0.78
C PRO A 162 2.40 -8.69 -1.02
N ALA A 163 2.77 -7.77 -0.14
CA ALA A 163 2.45 -6.35 -0.32
C ALA A 163 3.09 -5.77 -1.59
N GLY A 164 4.40 -6.02 -1.80
CA GLY A 164 5.10 -5.60 -3.03
C GLY A 164 4.59 -6.35 -4.27
N ARG A 165 4.27 -7.64 -4.12
CA ARG A 165 3.68 -8.44 -5.20
C ARG A 165 2.32 -7.89 -5.65
N ALA A 166 1.50 -7.41 -4.71
CA ALA A 166 0.21 -6.79 -5.02
C ALA A 166 0.36 -5.56 -5.91
N LEU A 167 1.36 -4.70 -5.61
CA LEU A 167 1.66 -3.52 -6.39
C LEU A 167 2.17 -3.87 -7.79
N LEU A 168 3.04 -4.88 -7.91
CA LEU A 168 3.60 -5.31 -9.19
C LEU A 168 2.53 -5.85 -10.15
N TYR A 169 1.57 -6.62 -9.65
CA TYR A 169 0.54 -7.26 -10.46
C TYR A 169 -0.82 -6.56 -10.44
N TYR A 170 -0.90 -5.35 -9.86
CA TYR A 170 -2.14 -4.62 -9.64
C TYR A 170 -2.95 -4.45 -10.94
N GLY A 171 -4.18 -4.97 -10.95
CA GLY A 171 -5.11 -4.83 -12.08
C GLY A 171 -4.65 -5.44 -13.41
N LEU A 172 -3.76 -6.44 -13.40
CA LEU A 172 -3.26 -7.09 -14.61
C LEU A 172 -4.04 -8.35 -15.03
N ARG A 173 -4.86 -8.93 -14.14
CA ARG A 173 -5.55 -10.21 -14.37
C ARG A 173 -7.02 -10.07 -14.71
N TYR A 174 -7.48 -10.99 -15.55
CA TYR A 174 -8.87 -11.13 -15.99
C TYR A 174 -9.26 -12.60 -15.85
N PRO A 175 -9.79 -12.99 -14.67
CA PRO A 175 -9.99 -14.40 -14.36
C PRO A 175 -11.10 -15.02 -15.20
N LEU A 176 -10.91 -16.28 -15.60
CA LEU A 176 -11.97 -17.09 -16.19
C LEU A 176 -13.03 -17.43 -15.13
N LEU A 177 -14.29 -17.05 -15.40
CA LEU A 177 -15.40 -17.25 -14.46
C LEU A 177 -15.75 -18.73 -14.22
N THR A 178 -15.35 -19.62 -15.12
CA THR A 178 -15.60 -21.07 -15.04
C THR A 178 -14.60 -21.82 -14.16
N GLN A 179 -13.54 -21.16 -13.69
CA GLN A 179 -12.46 -21.79 -12.93
C GLN A 179 -12.35 -21.20 -11.53
N LYS A 180 -11.88 -22.02 -10.58
CA LYS A 180 -11.53 -21.55 -9.25
C LYS A 180 -10.25 -20.71 -9.34
N PHE A 181 -10.28 -19.53 -8.75
CA PHE A 181 -9.15 -18.65 -8.66
C PHE A 181 -8.13 -19.20 -7.66
N HIS A 182 -6.98 -19.65 -8.16
CA HIS A 182 -5.95 -20.24 -7.33
C HIS A 182 -5.15 -19.17 -6.57
N ILE A 183 -5.18 -19.24 -5.23
CA ILE A 183 -4.36 -18.40 -4.35
C ILE A 183 -3.23 -19.28 -3.80
N GLY A 184 -2.02 -19.12 -4.34
CA GLY A 184 -0.83 -19.87 -3.92
C GLY A 184 -0.44 -19.64 -2.46
N GLY A 185 0.22 -20.63 -1.87
CA GLY A 185 0.80 -20.56 -0.52
C GLY A 185 2.21 -19.98 -0.50
N PHE A 186 2.90 -20.16 0.63
CA PHE A 186 4.33 -19.81 0.78
C PHE A 186 5.21 -21.04 0.68
N ASN A 187 6.34 -20.88 0.00
CA ASN A 187 7.48 -21.77 0.14
C ASN A 187 8.49 -21.12 1.09
N LEU A 188 8.53 -21.60 2.34
CA LEU A 188 9.45 -21.09 3.37
C LEU A 188 10.77 -21.87 3.42
N ASN A 189 10.97 -22.83 2.53
CA ASN A 189 12.21 -23.60 2.46
C ASN A 189 13.28 -22.79 1.74
N CYS A 190 14.51 -22.87 2.24
CA CYS A 190 15.66 -22.21 1.64
C CYS A 190 16.73 -23.24 1.27
N ILE A 191 17.47 -22.97 0.20
CA ILE A 191 18.63 -23.76 -0.23
C ILE A 191 19.88 -23.05 0.29
N VAL A 192 20.61 -23.68 1.20
CA VAL A 192 21.81 -23.12 1.83
C VAL A 192 23.06 -23.51 1.05
N ARG A 193 23.87 -22.53 0.63
CA ARG A 193 25.18 -22.70 -0.01
C ARG A 193 26.31 -22.44 0.98
N PRO A 194 27.46 -23.14 0.87
CA PRO A 194 27.90 -23.98 -0.26
C PRO A 194 27.39 -25.43 -0.28
N THR A 195 26.80 -25.93 0.81
CA THR A 195 26.40 -27.34 0.94
C THR A 195 25.23 -27.78 0.04
N ASN A 196 24.49 -26.83 -0.54
CA ASN A 196 23.28 -27.05 -1.36
C ASN A 196 22.20 -27.90 -0.66
N VAL A 197 22.08 -27.77 0.67
CA VAL A 197 21.05 -28.47 1.45
C VAL A 197 19.79 -27.61 1.53
N THR A 198 18.62 -28.24 1.38
CA THR A 198 17.33 -27.58 1.63
C THR A 198 17.02 -27.62 3.12
N VAL A 199 16.91 -26.46 3.73
CA VAL A 199 16.59 -26.29 5.15
C VAL A 199 15.22 -25.64 5.25
N GLY A 200 14.33 -26.28 6.01
CA GLY A 200 12.99 -25.77 6.31
C GLY A 200 12.96 -24.98 7.61
N VAL A 201 11.90 -24.20 7.79
CA VAL A 201 11.61 -23.51 9.05
C VAL A 201 11.11 -24.47 10.13
N ASP A 202 11.38 -24.13 11.39
CA ASP A 202 10.76 -24.81 12.51
C ASP A 202 9.26 -24.49 12.57
N ARG A 203 8.42 -25.52 12.44
CA ARG A 203 6.96 -25.39 12.43
C ARG A 203 6.41 -24.79 13.73
N SER A 204 7.13 -24.93 14.85
CA SER A 204 6.73 -24.33 16.13
C SER A 204 6.78 -22.79 16.13
N GLN A 205 7.66 -22.21 15.31
CA GLN A 205 7.84 -20.76 15.19
C GLN A 205 6.82 -20.14 14.22
N PHE A 206 6.30 -20.93 13.27
CA PHE A 206 5.40 -20.49 12.20
C PHE A 206 4.00 -21.12 12.34
N THR A 207 3.43 -21.08 13.54
CA THR A 207 2.03 -21.48 13.78
C THR A 207 1.06 -20.59 13.01
N GLU A 208 -0.11 -21.11 12.66
CA GLU A 208 -1.11 -20.38 11.84
C GLU A 208 -1.46 -19.01 12.43
N GLU A 209 -1.53 -18.89 13.76
CA GLU A 209 -1.76 -17.63 14.46
C GLU A 209 -0.65 -16.60 14.24
N LYS A 210 0.62 -17.04 14.16
CA LYS A 210 1.77 -16.14 13.97
C LYS A 210 1.91 -15.68 12.52
N VAL A 211 1.53 -16.53 11.56
CA VAL A 211 1.70 -16.27 10.12
C VAL A 211 0.40 -15.88 9.41
N CYS A 212 -0.72 -15.76 10.14
CA CYS A 212 -2.04 -15.47 9.60
C CYS A 212 -2.06 -14.23 8.70
N TRP A 213 -1.37 -13.15 9.09
CA TRP A 213 -1.25 -11.91 8.31
C TRP A 213 -0.49 -12.09 6.99
N GLY A 214 0.54 -12.94 6.96
CA GLY A 214 1.24 -13.26 5.71
C GLY A 214 0.28 -13.93 4.71
N PHE A 215 -0.50 -14.91 5.17
CA PHE A 215 -1.51 -15.57 4.33
C PHE A 215 -2.66 -14.64 3.94
N PHE A 216 -3.07 -13.76 4.84
CA PHE A 216 -4.06 -12.72 4.55
C PHE A 216 -3.54 -11.80 3.42
N HIS A 217 -2.34 -11.24 3.54
CA HIS A 217 -1.75 -10.39 2.50
C HIS A 217 -1.53 -11.13 1.18
N GLN A 218 -1.22 -12.42 1.21
CA GLN A 218 -1.15 -13.26 0.00
C GLN A 218 -2.50 -13.33 -0.72
N GLY A 219 -3.60 -13.44 0.04
CA GLY A 219 -4.96 -13.33 -0.49
C GLY A 219 -5.27 -11.96 -1.08
N VAL A 220 -4.90 -10.89 -0.37
CA VAL A 220 -5.07 -9.50 -0.82
C VAL A 220 -4.32 -9.29 -2.14
N ALA A 221 -3.06 -9.73 -2.22
CA ALA A 221 -2.24 -9.58 -3.42
C ALA A 221 -2.83 -10.31 -4.63
N ALA A 222 -3.36 -11.52 -4.42
CA ALA A 222 -4.00 -12.28 -5.48
C ALA A 222 -5.31 -11.62 -5.97
N GLY A 223 -6.10 -11.06 -5.05
CA GLY A 223 -7.34 -10.35 -5.41
C GLY A 223 -7.10 -8.99 -6.07
N LEU A 224 -6.10 -8.22 -5.61
CA LEU A 224 -5.74 -6.92 -6.18
C LEU A 224 -5.14 -7.05 -7.59
N ALA A 225 -4.64 -8.24 -7.92
CA ALA A 225 -4.21 -8.53 -9.28
C ALA A 225 -5.39 -8.53 -10.27
N ILE A 226 -6.62 -8.80 -9.82
CA ILE A 226 -7.82 -8.74 -10.66
C ILE A 226 -8.11 -7.28 -11.03
N SER A 227 -8.31 -7.01 -12.32
CA SER A 227 -8.69 -5.69 -12.80
C SER A 227 -10.05 -5.25 -12.25
N SER A 228 -10.19 -3.96 -11.90
CA SER A 228 -11.49 -3.35 -11.59
C SER A 228 -12.44 -3.35 -12.80
N GLN A 229 -11.89 -3.52 -14.01
CA GLN A 229 -12.65 -3.60 -15.26
C GLN A 229 -13.10 -5.04 -15.60
N ALA A 230 -12.67 -6.03 -14.82
CA ALA A 230 -13.08 -7.41 -15.03
C ALA A 230 -14.60 -7.55 -14.83
N LYS A 231 -15.28 -8.14 -15.81
CA LYS A 231 -16.75 -8.30 -15.82
C LYS A 231 -17.15 -9.70 -15.36
N GLY A 232 -18.34 -9.81 -14.79
CA GLY A 232 -18.95 -11.09 -14.40
C GLY A 232 -18.46 -11.66 -13.07
N ILE A 233 -17.76 -10.87 -12.27
CA ILE A 233 -17.44 -11.19 -10.87
C ILE A 233 -18.70 -10.91 -10.04
N ASP A 234 -19.57 -11.90 -9.95
CA ASP A 234 -20.83 -11.80 -9.23
C ASP A 234 -20.77 -12.51 -7.86
N THR A 235 -21.88 -12.41 -7.11
CA THR A 235 -22.03 -13.10 -5.83
C THR A 235 -21.78 -14.61 -5.95
N SER A 236 -22.22 -15.22 -7.05
CA SER A 236 -22.11 -16.65 -7.31
C SER A 236 -20.65 -17.06 -7.47
N TRP A 237 -19.87 -16.30 -8.23
CA TRP A 237 -18.45 -16.54 -8.45
C TRP A 237 -17.64 -16.38 -7.17
N ILE A 238 -17.95 -15.38 -6.34
CA ILE A 238 -17.28 -15.18 -5.05
C ILE A 238 -17.55 -16.38 -4.12
N LEU A 239 -18.79 -16.88 -4.10
CA LEU A 239 -19.15 -18.08 -3.34
C LEU A 239 -18.52 -19.36 -3.91
N TYR A 240 -18.39 -19.47 -5.23
CA TYR A 240 -17.73 -20.59 -5.89
C TYR A 240 -16.24 -20.70 -5.49
N ASN A 241 -15.61 -19.56 -5.24
CA ASN A 241 -14.23 -19.46 -4.76
C ASN A 241 -14.08 -19.64 -3.23
N LYS A 242 -15.18 -19.75 -2.48
CA LYS A 242 -15.11 -19.98 -1.04
C LYS A 242 -14.38 -21.31 -0.75
N PRO A 243 -13.33 -21.32 0.10
CA PRO A 243 -12.73 -22.56 0.57
C PRO A 243 -13.78 -23.37 1.36
N GLY A 244 -13.77 -24.70 1.19
CA GLY A 244 -14.82 -25.66 1.56
C GLY A 244 -15.57 -25.41 2.87
N GLN A 245 -15.34 -26.24 3.90
CA GLN A 245 -15.98 -26.06 5.21
C GLN A 245 -15.27 -24.98 6.04
N ASP A 246 -13.93 -25.01 6.09
CA ASP A 246 -13.16 -24.06 6.90
C ASP A 246 -12.82 -22.78 6.14
N LEU A 247 -13.04 -21.64 6.80
CA LEU A 247 -12.60 -20.34 6.31
C LEU A 247 -11.08 -20.25 6.44
N ASN A 248 -10.42 -19.74 5.40
CA ASN A 248 -8.96 -19.58 5.35
C ASN A 248 -8.59 -18.10 5.35
N ASN A 249 -7.52 -17.75 6.06
CA ASN A 249 -6.87 -16.43 6.05
C ASN A 249 -6.60 -15.90 4.64
N ARG A 250 -6.24 -16.77 3.68
CA ARG A 250 -6.06 -16.40 2.27
C ARG A 250 -7.36 -15.91 1.62
N HIS A 251 -8.47 -16.58 1.87
CA HIS A 251 -9.78 -16.17 1.32
C HIS A 251 -10.26 -14.87 1.97
N ALA A 252 -9.99 -14.69 3.26
CA ALA A 252 -10.29 -13.45 3.96
C ALA A 252 -9.61 -12.22 3.32
N GLY A 253 -8.32 -12.34 3.00
CA GLY A 253 -7.60 -11.29 2.28
C GLY A 253 -8.11 -11.07 0.86
N PHE A 254 -8.49 -12.16 0.18
CA PHE A 254 -9.10 -12.07 -1.16
C PHE A 254 -10.41 -11.27 -1.15
N LEU A 255 -11.26 -11.44 -0.13
CA LEU A 255 -12.48 -10.63 0.03
C LEU A 255 -12.16 -9.14 0.20
N LEU A 256 -11.16 -8.78 0.99
CA LEU A 256 -10.72 -7.38 1.13
C LEU A 256 -10.35 -6.78 -0.22
N ALA A 257 -9.54 -7.49 -1.00
CA ALA A 257 -9.08 -7.02 -2.29
C ALA A 257 -10.22 -6.85 -3.31
N LEU A 258 -11.18 -7.78 -3.36
CA LEU A 258 -12.40 -7.60 -4.16
C LEU A 258 -13.16 -6.33 -3.75
N GLY A 259 -13.20 -6.04 -2.45
CA GLY A 259 -13.82 -4.82 -1.93
C GLY A 259 -13.09 -3.54 -2.36
N LEU A 260 -11.77 -3.55 -2.31
CA LEU A 260 -10.92 -2.44 -2.77
C LEU A 260 -11.05 -2.20 -4.29
N ASN A 261 -11.22 -3.27 -5.08
CA ASN A 261 -11.45 -3.18 -6.52
C ASN A 261 -12.89 -2.77 -6.90
N GLY A 262 -13.80 -2.72 -5.92
CA GLY A 262 -15.21 -2.35 -6.11
C GLY A 262 -16.15 -3.49 -6.50
N HIS A 263 -15.63 -4.72 -6.61
CA HIS A 263 -16.40 -5.92 -6.99
C HIS A 263 -17.36 -6.41 -5.89
N LEU A 264 -17.23 -5.91 -4.64
CA LEU A 264 -18.18 -6.24 -3.56
C LEU A 264 -19.45 -5.38 -3.57
N LYS A 265 -19.57 -4.35 -4.41
CA LYS A 265 -20.78 -3.52 -4.49
C LYS A 265 -22.01 -4.33 -4.88
N ASP A 266 -21.83 -5.23 -5.85
CA ASP A 266 -22.88 -6.07 -6.44
C ASP A 266 -23.14 -7.35 -5.65
N VAL A 267 -22.46 -7.52 -4.50
CA VAL A 267 -22.64 -8.70 -3.66
C VAL A 267 -23.93 -8.59 -2.85
N ALA A 268 -24.72 -9.66 -2.92
CA ALA A 268 -25.95 -9.77 -2.13
C ALA A 268 -25.64 -9.63 -0.63
N LYS A 269 -26.31 -8.69 0.04
CA LYS A 269 -26.06 -8.32 1.44
C LYS A 269 -26.22 -9.50 2.42
N TRP A 270 -27.02 -10.52 2.09
CA TRP A 270 -27.13 -11.76 2.89
C TRP A 270 -25.86 -12.61 2.89
N VAL A 271 -25.09 -12.59 1.81
CA VAL A 271 -23.84 -13.35 1.70
C VAL A 271 -22.80 -12.84 2.68
N ALA A 272 -22.80 -11.53 2.99
CA ALA A 272 -21.95 -10.97 4.04
C ALA A 272 -22.22 -11.64 5.39
N PHE A 273 -23.49 -11.86 5.76
CA PHE A 273 -23.84 -12.55 7.00
C PHE A 273 -23.34 -14.00 7.03
N LYS A 274 -23.42 -14.73 5.91
CA LYS A 274 -22.90 -16.10 5.80
C LYS A 274 -21.40 -16.19 6.12
N TYR A 275 -20.63 -15.15 5.77
CA TYR A 275 -19.20 -15.08 6.09
C TYR A 275 -18.91 -14.62 7.53
N LEU A 276 -19.81 -13.89 8.17
CA LEU A 276 -19.66 -13.37 9.54
C LEU A 276 -20.14 -14.37 10.62
N THR A 277 -21.10 -15.24 10.31
CA THR A 277 -21.63 -16.25 11.25
C THR A 277 -20.56 -17.12 11.89
N PRO A 278 -19.53 -17.62 11.17
CA PRO A 278 -18.49 -18.48 11.76
C PRO A 278 -17.53 -17.78 12.72
N LYS A 279 -17.64 -16.45 12.91
CA LYS A 279 -16.78 -15.63 13.79
C LYS A 279 -15.28 -15.73 13.53
N HIS A 280 -14.86 -16.08 12.31
CA HIS A 280 -13.45 -16.11 11.94
C HIS A 280 -12.89 -14.69 11.80
N THR A 281 -12.00 -14.28 12.70
CA THR A 281 -11.49 -12.90 12.83
C THR A 281 -10.99 -12.31 11.51
N MET A 282 -10.11 -13.02 10.79
CA MET A 282 -9.56 -12.49 9.53
C MET A 282 -10.64 -12.28 8.46
N THR A 283 -11.61 -13.19 8.37
CA THR A 283 -12.71 -13.06 7.40
C THR A 283 -13.56 -11.84 7.72
N SER A 284 -13.85 -11.61 9.00
CA SER A 284 -14.56 -10.41 9.45
C SER A 284 -13.80 -9.14 9.09
N ILE A 285 -12.49 -9.09 9.35
CA ILE A 285 -11.63 -7.94 8.99
C ILE A 285 -11.69 -7.69 7.48
N GLY A 286 -11.41 -8.71 6.67
CA GLY A 286 -11.33 -8.56 5.22
C GLY A 286 -12.66 -8.16 4.58
N LEU A 287 -13.76 -8.77 5.03
CA LEU A 287 -15.09 -8.47 4.51
C LEU A 287 -15.60 -7.10 4.95
N LEU A 288 -15.52 -6.76 6.23
CA LEU A 288 -16.04 -5.48 6.74
C LEU A 288 -15.29 -4.29 6.14
N LEU A 289 -13.96 -4.38 6.08
CA LEU A 289 -13.14 -3.33 5.47
C LEU A 289 -13.34 -3.27 3.95
N GLY A 290 -13.45 -4.42 3.28
CA GLY A 290 -13.72 -4.51 1.85
C GLY A 290 -15.08 -3.91 1.47
N LEU A 291 -16.14 -4.20 2.23
CA LEU A 291 -17.46 -3.61 2.03
C LEU A 291 -17.44 -2.11 2.30
N ALA A 292 -16.79 -1.66 3.38
CA ALA A 292 -16.68 -0.23 3.68
C ALA A 292 -15.93 0.54 2.58
N ALA A 293 -14.84 -0.03 2.05
CA ALA A 293 -14.08 0.55 0.95
C ALA A 293 -14.88 0.58 -0.37
N SER A 294 -15.66 -0.46 -0.67
CA SER A 294 -16.57 -0.46 -1.82
C SER A 294 -17.61 0.67 -1.72
N TYR A 295 -18.17 0.91 -0.54
CA TYR A 295 -19.19 1.95 -0.31
C TYR A 295 -18.59 3.28 0.21
N LEU A 296 -17.34 3.58 -0.17
CA LEU A 296 -16.63 4.79 0.27
C LEU A 296 -17.48 6.07 0.03
N GLY A 297 -17.75 6.81 1.11
CA GLY A 297 -18.48 8.08 1.06
C GLY A 297 -19.98 7.99 0.72
N THR A 298 -20.58 6.80 0.59
CA THR A 298 -22.00 6.69 0.18
C THR A 298 -22.99 6.80 1.34
N MET A 299 -22.53 6.65 2.59
CA MET A 299 -23.40 6.63 3.79
C MET A 299 -24.53 5.57 3.73
N ASP A 300 -24.29 4.41 3.09
CA ASP A 300 -25.30 3.34 2.97
C ASP A 300 -25.74 2.82 4.34
N SER A 301 -27.03 2.94 4.63
CA SER A 301 -27.60 2.59 5.94
C SER A 301 -27.49 1.10 6.28
N LEU A 302 -27.47 0.21 5.28
CA LEU A 302 -27.33 -1.23 5.51
C LEU A 302 -25.89 -1.56 5.94
N ILE A 303 -24.90 -0.98 5.27
CA ILE A 303 -23.49 -1.14 5.64
C ILE A 303 -23.21 -0.46 7.00
N THR A 304 -23.79 0.72 7.27
CA THR A 304 -23.70 1.36 8.60
C THR A 304 -24.23 0.43 9.68
N ARG A 305 -25.39 -0.20 9.49
CA ARG A 305 -25.95 -1.15 10.48
C ARG A 305 -25.03 -2.35 10.68
N LEU A 306 -24.50 -2.91 9.60
CA LEU A 306 -23.54 -4.03 9.66
C LEU A 306 -22.30 -3.67 10.49
N LEU A 307 -21.68 -2.52 10.22
CA LEU A 307 -20.48 -2.06 10.91
C LEU A 307 -20.76 -1.63 12.36
N SER A 308 -21.92 -1.05 12.64
CA SER A 308 -22.26 -0.52 13.97
C SER A 308 -22.27 -1.57 15.08
N VAL A 309 -22.56 -2.83 14.74
CA VAL A 309 -22.51 -3.97 15.68
C VAL A 309 -21.09 -4.21 16.21
N HIS A 310 -20.08 -3.78 15.45
CA HIS A 310 -18.67 -3.93 15.81
C HIS A 310 -18.10 -2.69 16.52
N VAL A 311 -18.91 -1.65 16.76
CA VAL A 311 -18.48 -0.42 17.44
C VAL A 311 -19.30 -0.26 18.73
N THR A 312 -18.66 -0.49 19.89
CA THR A 312 -19.33 -0.54 21.19
C THR A 312 -20.17 0.71 21.50
N ARG A 313 -19.66 1.90 21.19
CA ARG A 313 -20.35 3.19 21.40
C ARG A 313 -21.58 3.41 20.51
N MET A 314 -21.73 2.63 19.44
CA MET A 314 -22.89 2.68 18.55
C MET A 314 -24.01 1.72 18.98
N LEU A 315 -23.73 0.80 19.90
CA LEU A 315 -24.72 -0.12 20.42
C LEU A 315 -25.75 0.62 21.30
N PRO A 316 -27.02 0.17 21.31
CA PRO A 316 -28.02 0.69 22.23
C PRO A 316 -27.56 0.57 23.69
N ARG A 317 -27.94 1.55 24.54
CA ARG A 317 -27.64 1.51 25.98
C ARG A 317 -28.24 0.24 26.59
N GLY A 318 -27.42 -0.54 27.30
CA GLY A 318 -27.82 -1.80 27.92
C GLY A 318 -27.71 -3.03 26.99
N ALA A 319 -27.23 -2.88 25.75
CA ALA A 319 -26.86 -4.02 24.93
C ALA A 319 -25.65 -4.75 25.55
N ALA A 320 -25.67 -6.08 25.53
CA ALA A 320 -24.53 -6.88 25.96
C ALA A 320 -23.33 -6.62 25.05
N GLU A 321 -22.14 -6.46 25.65
CA GLU A 321 -20.90 -6.41 24.89
C GLU A 321 -20.72 -7.75 24.15
N LEU A 322 -20.57 -7.67 22.83
CA LEU A 322 -20.39 -8.85 22.01
C LEU A 322 -18.94 -9.34 22.17
N ASN A 323 -18.76 -10.64 22.42
CA ASN A 323 -17.45 -11.28 22.46
C ASN A 323 -16.84 -11.34 21.04
N ILE A 324 -16.27 -10.21 20.61
CA ILE A 324 -15.70 -9.97 19.29
C ILE A 324 -14.25 -9.51 19.49
N SER A 325 -13.33 -10.05 18.69
CA SER A 325 -11.91 -9.67 18.71
C SER A 325 -11.72 -8.14 18.57
N PRO A 326 -10.81 -7.52 19.35
CA PRO A 326 -10.46 -6.10 19.24
C PRO A 326 -10.06 -5.67 17.82
N LEU A 327 -9.46 -6.56 17.02
CA LEU A 327 -9.08 -6.27 15.63
C LEU A 327 -10.30 -6.10 14.71
N THR A 328 -11.35 -6.91 14.92
CA THR A 328 -12.61 -6.77 14.19
C THR A 328 -13.32 -5.47 14.58
N GLN A 329 -13.27 -5.09 15.85
CA GLN A 329 -13.87 -3.83 16.32
C GLN A 329 -13.12 -2.60 15.78
N THR A 330 -11.78 -2.67 15.75
CA THR A 330 -10.92 -1.67 15.08
C THR A 330 -11.29 -1.51 13.60
N THR A 331 -11.56 -2.63 12.93
CA THR A 331 -12.01 -2.64 11.54
C THR A 331 -13.40 -2.00 11.39
N GLY A 332 -14.31 -2.24 12.32
CA GLY A 332 -15.63 -1.61 12.37
C GLY A 332 -15.54 -0.08 12.42
N ILE A 333 -14.70 0.46 13.31
CA ILE A 333 -14.44 1.90 13.40
C ILE A 333 -13.89 2.46 12.10
N MET A 334 -12.82 1.84 11.56
CA MET A 334 -12.22 2.27 10.29
C MET A 334 -13.25 2.24 9.15
N GLY A 335 -14.08 1.20 9.10
CA GLY A 335 -15.12 1.04 8.11
C GLY A 335 -16.17 2.16 8.16
N ILE A 336 -16.59 2.59 9.35
CA ILE A 336 -17.48 3.76 9.49
C ILE A 336 -16.79 5.02 8.97
N GLY A 337 -15.50 5.21 9.28
CA GLY A 337 -14.70 6.32 8.76
C GLY A 337 -14.70 6.39 7.23
N LEU A 338 -14.47 5.25 6.56
CA LEU A 338 -14.49 5.15 5.10
C LEU A 338 -15.90 5.39 4.51
N LEU A 339 -16.93 4.77 5.08
CA LEU A 339 -18.31 4.90 4.62
C LEU A 339 -18.83 6.34 4.68
N TYR A 340 -18.41 7.09 5.70
CA TYR A 340 -18.79 8.49 5.93
C TYR A 340 -17.72 9.49 5.46
N CYS A 341 -16.75 9.06 4.65
CA CYS A 341 -15.67 9.90 4.16
C CYS A 341 -16.22 11.18 3.48
N GLY A 342 -15.73 12.35 3.92
CA GLY A 342 -16.11 13.66 3.38
C GLY A 342 -17.51 14.17 3.75
N SER A 343 -18.29 13.42 4.54
CA SER A 343 -19.69 13.75 4.86
C SER A 343 -19.89 14.83 5.93
N GLN A 344 -18.89 15.08 6.77
CA GLN A 344 -19.01 15.93 7.98
C GLN A 344 -20.14 15.51 8.93
N HIS A 345 -20.45 14.21 8.99
CA HIS A 345 -21.56 13.73 9.81
C HIS A 345 -21.29 13.94 11.31
N ARG A 346 -22.13 14.76 11.96
CA ARG A 346 -21.98 15.17 13.36
C ARG A 346 -21.85 13.99 14.34
N ARG A 347 -22.86 13.11 14.37
CA ARG A 347 -22.90 11.97 15.31
C ARG A 347 -21.67 11.06 15.18
N MET A 348 -21.27 10.72 13.95
CA MET A 348 -20.11 9.84 13.74
C MET A 348 -18.82 10.52 14.20
N SER A 349 -18.65 11.82 13.93
CA SER A 349 -17.50 12.59 14.43
C SER A 349 -17.45 12.63 15.96
N GLU A 350 -18.60 12.78 16.62
CA GLU A 350 -18.70 12.75 18.09
C GLU A 350 -18.33 11.39 18.67
N ILE A 351 -18.81 10.31 18.06
CA ILE A 351 -18.45 8.95 18.45
C ILE A 351 -16.94 8.74 18.31
N MET A 352 -16.35 9.09 17.16
CA MET A 352 -14.90 8.91 16.94
C MET A 352 -14.08 9.74 17.94
N MET A 353 -14.47 10.98 18.20
CA MET A 353 -13.79 11.82 19.20
C MET A 353 -13.87 11.18 20.60
N SER A 354 -15.04 10.65 20.98
CA SER A 354 -15.23 10.01 22.29
C SER A 354 -14.40 8.73 22.45
N GLU A 355 -14.14 7.99 21.37
CA GLU A 355 -13.28 6.81 21.39
C GLU A 355 -11.78 7.17 21.50
N ILE A 356 -11.37 8.32 20.94
CA ILE A 356 -10.01 8.85 21.11
C ILE A 356 -9.80 9.36 22.54
N GLU A 357 -10.78 10.08 23.10
CA GLU A 357 -10.73 10.70 24.44
C GLU A 357 -10.86 9.70 25.60
N HIS A 358 -11.21 8.44 25.34
CA HIS A 358 -11.53 7.49 26.41
C HIS A 358 -10.31 7.16 27.30
N VAL A 359 -10.45 7.44 28.61
CA VAL A 359 -9.42 7.26 29.66
C VAL A 359 -9.74 6.11 30.64
N GLY A 360 -10.74 5.27 30.37
CA GLY A 360 -11.06 4.14 31.25
C GLY A 360 -9.94 3.10 31.31
N GLU A 361 -9.71 2.56 32.51
CA GLU A 361 -8.87 1.38 32.72
C GLU A 361 -9.70 0.13 32.39
N ASP A 362 -9.46 -0.45 31.21
CA ASP A 362 -9.95 -1.79 30.90
C ASP A 362 -9.05 -2.78 31.66
N GLU A 363 -9.55 -3.45 32.71
CA GLU A 363 -8.81 -4.49 33.48
C GLU A 363 -8.54 -5.77 32.66
N SER A 364 -8.93 -5.81 31.37
CA SER A 364 -8.73 -6.97 30.51
C SER A 364 -7.25 -7.10 30.07
N PRO A 365 -6.73 -8.34 29.96
CA PRO A 365 -5.36 -8.58 29.48
C PRO A 365 -5.13 -8.11 28.03
N GLU A 366 -6.21 -8.00 27.24
CA GLU A 366 -6.21 -7.40 25.91
C GLU A 366 -7.25 -6.25 25.89
N PRO A 367 -6.83 -4.99 26.14
CA PRO A 367 -7.74 -3.87 26.19
C PRO A 367 -8.26 -3.55 24.79
N LEU A 368 -9.57 -3.40 24.64
CA LEU A 368 -10.20 -3.04 23.37
C LEU A 368 -9.58 -1.75 22.80
N ARG A 369 -9.47 -0.75 23.67
CA ARG A 369 -8.94 0.58 23.32
C ARG A 369 -7.42 0.57 23.38
N SER A 370 -6.81 -0.22 22.51
CA SER A 370 -5.39 -0.21 22.23
C SER A 370 -4.97 1.06 21.45
N GLU A 371 -3.66 1.28 21.29
CA GLU A 371 -3.11 2.34 20.42
C GLU A 371 -3.61 2.21 18.98
N CYS A 372 -3.71 0.98 18.47
CA CYS A 372 -4.23 0.67 17.13
C CYS A 372 -5.69 1.12 16.94
N TYR A 373 -6.54 0.82 17.92
CA TYR A 373 -7.95 1.20 17.88
C TYR A 373 -8.13 2.73 17.91
N ARG A 374 -7.39 3.44 18.78
CA ARG A 374 -7.43 4.92 18.84
C ARG A 374 -6.85 5.56 17.57
N LEU A 375 -5.81 4.97 16.99
CA LEU A 375 -5.27 5.40 15.70
C LEU A 375 -6.33 5.24 14.59
N ALA A 376 -7.02 4.11 14.54
CA ALA A 376 -8.11 3.88 13.59
C ALA A 376 -9.28 4.87 13.78
N ALA A 377 -9.63 5.20 15.02
CA ALA A 377 -10.62 6.23 15.33
C ALA A 377 -10.15 7.62 14.85
N GLY A 378 -8.86 7.94 15.02
CA GLY A 378 -8.24 9.16 14.50
C GLY A 378 -8.31 9.28 12.97
N PHE A 379 -7.92 8.23 12.25
CA PHE A 379 -8.08 8.16 10.79
C PHE A 379 -9.54 8.28 10.38
N SER A 380 -10.45 7.61 11.09
CA SER A 380 -11.89 7.65 10.79
C SER A 380 -12.46 9.06 10.97
N LEU A 381 -12.14 9.73 12.07
CA LEU A 381 -12.51 11.12 12.32
C LEU A 381 -11.96 12.05 11.23
N GLY A 382 -10.71 11.81 10.82
CA GLY A 382 -10.04 12.50 9.73
C GLY A 382 -10.73 12.30 8.38
N PHE A 383 -11.10 11.06 8.02
CA PHE A 383 -11.80 10.76 6.77
C PHE A 383 -13.19 11.40 6.72
N ILE A 384 -13.95 11.35 7.83
CA ILE A 384 -15.29 11.97 7.89
C ILE A 384 -15.22 13.47 7.61
N ASN A 385 -14.14 14.13 8.05
CA ASN A 385 -13.95 15.58 7.99
C ASN A 385 -12.80 16.00 7.04
N LEU A 386 -12.49 15.16 6.05
CA LEU A 386 -11.31 15.29 5.20
C LEU A 386 -11.23 16.64 4.49
N GLY A 387 -10.13 17.37 4.70
CA GLY A 387 -9.81 18.62 4.01
C GLY A 387 -10.80 19.77 4.27
N LYS A 388 -11.61 19.71 5.34
CA LYS A 388 -12.59 20.75 5.66
C LYS A 388 -11.99 21.92 6.45
N GLY A 389 -10.84 21.70 7.09
CA GLY A 389 -10.11 22.73 7.84
C GLY A 389 -10.98 23.40 8.90
N LYS A 390 -11.17 24.72 8.80
CA LYS A 390 -12.01 25.52 9.70
C LYS A 390 -13.50 25.44 9.38
N ASP A 391 -13.90 25.01 8.18
CA ASP A 391 -15.31 24.90 7.77
C ASP A 391 -15.96 23.63 8.34
N LEU A 392 -16.03 23.56 9.67
CA LEU A 392 -16.56 22.41 10.41
C LEU A 392 -18.08 22.50 10.68
N LYS A 393 -18.76 23.53 10.14
CA LYS A 393 -20.23 23.71 10.21
C LYS A 393 -20.83 23.32 11.57
N GLY A 394 -21.69 22.30 11.62
CA GLY A 394 -22.38 21.82 12.83
C GLY A 394 -21.50 21.14 13.89
N LEU A 395 -20.17 21.18 13.75
CA LEU A 395 -19.21 20.63 14.70
C LEU A 395 -18.48 21.73 15.51
N HIS A 396 -18.74 23.02 15.28
CA HIS A 396 -18.06 24.11 16.00
C HIS A 396 -18.20 23.97 17.53
N ASP A 397 -19.39 23.62 18.01
CA ASP A 397 -19.66 23.44 19.45
C ASP A 397 -18.82 22.32 20.09
N MET A 398 -18.37 21.35 19.30
CA MET A 398 -17.59 20.23 19.81
C MET A 398 -16.12 20.61 20.06
N ARG A 399 -15.64 21.73 19.53
CA ARG A 399 -14.24 22.19 19.66
C ARG A 399 -13.21 21.11 19.32
N LEU A 400 -13.47 20.36 18.23
CA LEU A 400 -12.65 19.22 17.79
C LEU A 400 -11.16 19.59 17.71
N THR A 401 -10.83 20.72 17.10
CA THR A 401 -9.45 21.18 16.92
C THR A 401 -8.73 21.40 18.25
N GLU A 402 -9.38 22.03 19.22
CA GLU A 402 -8.77 22.32 20.53
C GLU A 402 -8.53 21.03 21.31
N LYS A 403 -9.52 20.13 21.33
CA LYS A 403 -9.40 18.83 22.00
C LYS A 403 -8.30 17.97 21.39
N LEU A 404 -8.26 17.86 20.06
CA LEU A 404 -7.24 17.07 19.36
C LEU A 404 -5.84 17.65 19.56
N ILE A 405 -5.67 18.97 19.54
CA ILE A 405 -4.38 19.61 19.87
C ILE A 405 -3.99 19.30 21.32
N GLY A 406 -4.94 19.41 22.24
CA GLY A 406 -4.73 19.05 23.64
C GLY A 406 -4.19 17.63 23.80
N ILE A 407 -4.75 16.64 23.08
CA ILE A 407 -4.30 15.25 23.13
C ILE A 407 -2.94 15.08 22.43
N ALA A 408 -2.72 15.74 21.29
CA ALA A 408 -1.50 15.61 20.49
C ALA A 408 -0.27 16.28 21.14
N THR A 409 -0.46 17.33 21.94
CA THR A 409 0.63 18.17 22.45
C THR A 409 0.67 18.32 23.97
N ALA A 410 -0.21 17.67 24.73
CA ALA A 410 -0.21 17.81 26.20
C ALA A 410 1.12 17.39 26.83
N ASN A 411 1.66 18.28 27.68
CA ASN A 411 2.74 17.95 28.62
C ASN A 411 2.15 17.10 29.74
N LYS A 412 2.63 15.86 29.88
CA LYS A 412 1.93 14.82 30.63
C LYS A 412 2.36 14.81 32.10
N LYS A 413 1.39 14.69 33.01
CA LYS A 413 1.66 14.28 34.40
C LYS A 413 2.08 12.81 34.39
N VAL A 414 3.04 12.44 35.24
CA VAL A 414 3.73 11.12 35.26
C VAL A 414 2.75 9.93 35.30
N GLU A 415 1.58 10.09 35.91
CA GLU A 415 0.56 9.04 36.07
C GLU A 415 -0.27 8.75 34.79
N MET A 416 -0.36 9.68 33.82
CA MET A 416 -1.20 9.53 32.61
C MET A 416 -0.41 9.33 31.31
N VAL A 417 0.91 9.14 31.41
CA VAL A 417 1.82 9.07 30.25
C VAL A 417 1.41 7.96 29.28
N GLN A 418 1.12 6.76 29.80
CA GLN A 418 0.81 5.57 29.00
C GLN A 418 -0.50 5.69 28.20
N ILE A 419 -1.55 6.31 28.75
CA ILE A 419 -2.87 6.41 28.07
C ILE A 419 -2.85 7.52 27.03
N LEU A 420 -2.25 8.67 27.34
CA LEU A 420 -2.16 9.80 26.42
C LEU A 420 -1.15 9.54 25.28
N ASP A 421 -0.12 8.72 25.48
CA ASP A 421 0.73 8.24 24.38
C ASP A 421 -0.06 7.39 23.38
N ARG A 422 -0.98 6.54 23.86
CA ARG A 422 -1.82 5.68 22.99
C ARG A 422 -2.81 6.47 22.13
N ALA A 423 -3.17 7.70 22.52
CA ALA A 423 -4.11 8.55 21.79
C ALA A 423 -3.44 9.59 20.88
N ALA A 424 -2.16 9.91 21.14
CA ALA A 424 -1.44 10.98 20.45
C ALA A 424 -1.37 10.76 18.93
N ALA A 425 -1.00 9.55 18.48
CA ALA A 425 -0.92 9.22 17.06
C ALA A 425 -2.27 9.43 16.33
N GLY A 426 -3.36 8.95 16.95
CA GLY A 426 -4.72 9.14 16.42
C GLY A 426 -5.12 10.61 16.31
N ALA A 427 -4.80 11.41 17.33
CA ALA A 427 -5.10 12.85 17.33
C ALA A 427 -4.30 13.63 16.27
N VAL A 428 -3.00 13.32 16.12
CA VAL A 428 -2.12 13.91 15.11
C VAL A 428 -2.63 13.60 13.71
N MET A 429 -2.97 12.33 13.43
CA MET A 429 -3.48 11.93 12.11
C MET A 429 -4.86 12.52 11.81
N ALA A 430 -5.76 12.60 12.82
CA ALA A 430 -7.04 13.27 12.65
C ALA A 430 -6.86 14.75 12.26
N LEU A 431 -5.98 15.49 12.96
CA LEU A 431 -5.67 16.88 12.63
C LEU A 431 -5.07 17.01 11.23
N ALA A 432 -4.12 16.14 10.87
CA ALA A 432 -3.49 16.14 9.55
C ALA A 432 -4.52 15.98 8.43
N LEU A 433 -5.49 15.08 8.59
CA LEU A 433 -6.53 14.81 7.59
C LEU A 433 -7.61 15.90 7.56
N ILE A 434 -8.04 16.42 8.71
CA ILE A 434 -9.04 17.49 8.80
C ILE A 434 -8.51 18.77 8.12
N PHE A 435 -7.26 19.15 8.43
CA PHE A 435 -6.63 20.38 7.95
C PHE A 435 -5.75 20.16 6.71
N MET A 436 -5.87 19.00 6.06
CA MET A 436 -5.08 18.66 4.87
C MET A 436 -5.19 19.76 3.80
N LYS A 437 -4.06 20.30 3.37
CA LYS A 437 -3.95 21.36 2.34
C LYS A 437 -4.76 22.62 2.63
N SER A 438 -5.06 22.89 3.92
CA SER A 438 -5.81 24.08 4.33
C SER A 438 -4.93 25.33 4.47
N GLU A 439 -3.60 25.18 4.50
CA GLU A 439 -2.63 26.25 4.73
C GLU A 439 -2.87 27.00 6.06
N ASP A 440 -3.48 26.34 7.05
CA ASP A 440 -3.73 26.93 8.37
C ASP A 440 -2.46 26.95 9.22
N HIS A 441 -1.75 28.07 9.17
CA HIS A 441 -0.54 28.30 9.95
C HIS A 441 -0.75 28.21 11.48
N ILE A 442 -1.95 28.47 11.99
CA ILE A 442 -2.21 28.43 13.44
C ILE A 442 -2.17 26.99 13.93
N VAL A 443 -2.90 26.10 13.25
CA VAL A 443 -2.93 24.68 13.57
C VAL A 443 -1.57 24.04 13.27
N ALA A 444 -0.96 24.38 12.13
CA ALA A 444 0.36 23.89 11.75
C ALA A 444 1.43 24.23 12.81
N ARG A 445 1.42 25.46 13.35
CA ARG A 445 2.35 25.86 14.42
C ARG A 445 2.08 25.13 15.73
N LYS A 446 0.81 24.88 16.08
CA LYS A 446 0.46 24.16 17.32
C LYS A 446 0.83 22.69 17.25
N ILE A 447 0.68 22.03 16.09
CA ILE A 447 1.01 20.61 15.92
C ILE A 447 2.51 20.37 15.69
N ASP A 448 3.26 21.39 15.27
CA ASP A 448 4.70 21.31 14.98
C ASP A 448 5.50 20.75 16.16
N VAL A 449 6.68 20.20 15.87
CA VAL A 449 7.59 19.72 16.91
C VAL A 449 8.11 20.88 17.76
N PRO A 450 8.36 20.66 19.07
CA PRO A 450 8.98 21.66 19.93
C PRO A 450 10.32 22.21 19.41
N GLU A 451 10.61 23.48 19.70
CA GLU A 451 11.93 24.07 19.42
C GLU A 451 12.99 23.65 20.45
N SER A 452 12.59 23.38 21.70
CA SER A 452 13.49 23.00 22.77
C SER A 452 13.77 21.49 22.77
N VAL A 453 15.05 21.14 22.66
CA VAL A 453 15.53 19.74 22.62
C VAL A 453 15.13 18.96 23.88
N VAL A 454 15.08 19.62 25.03
CA VAL A 454 14.71 18.99 26.32
C VAL A 454 13.28 18.44 26.29
N GLN A 455 12.40 19.02 25.47
CA GLN A 455 11.03 18.52 25.35
C GLN A 455 10.94 17.21 24.57
N PHE A 456 11.96 16.86 23.77
CA PHE A 456 11.96 15.60 23.03
C PHE A 456 12.11 14.38 23.94
N ASP A 457 12.68 14.53 25.13
CA ASP A 457 12.79 13.44 26.12
C ASP A 457 11.41 12.95 26.61
N TYR A 458 10.37 13.78 26.46
CA TYR A 458 9.00 13.49 26.87
C TYR A 458 8.09 13.06 25.70
N ILE A 459 8.61 13.00 24.47
CA ILE A 459 7.81 12.69 23.28
C ILE A 459 8.46 11.51 22.55
N ARG A 460 7.67 10.46 22.29
CA ARG A 460 8.16 9.32 21.52
C ARG A 460 8.60 9.75 20.10
N PRO A 461 9.73 9.24 19.57
CA PRO A 461 10.25 9.66 18.27
C PRO A 461 9.30 9.44 17.08
N ASP A 462 8.48 8.39 17.12
CA ASP A 462 7.46 8.12 16.10
C ASP A 462 6.36 9.20 16.05
N ILE A 463 5.96 9.73 17.21
CA ILE A 463 5.01 10.86 17.29
C ILE A 463 5.64 12.14 16.72
N LEU A 464 6.93 12.37 16.92
CA LEU A 464 7.64 13.50 16.29
C LEU A 464 7.64 13.38 14.76
N LEU A 465 7.82 12.17 14.22
CA LEU A 465 7.69 11.91 12.79
C LEU A 465 6.28 12.25 12.31
N LEU A 466 5.24 11.73 12.95
CA LEU A 466 3.84 11.98 12.57
C LEU A 466 3.48 13.46 12.67
N ARG A 467 3.95 14.19 13.69
CA ARG A 467 3.73 15.64 13.84
C ARG A 467 4.39 16.44 12.72
N THR A 468 5.61 16.05 12.35
CA THR A 468 6.34 16.66 11.23
C THR A 468 5.57 16.46 9.92
N VAL A 469 5.09 15.24 9.67
CA VAL A 469 4.25 14.93 8.49
C VAL A 469 2.95 15.72 8.53
N ALA A 470 2.26 15.74 9.67
CA ALA A 470 0.99 16.45 9.83
C ALA A 470 1.12 17.95 9.51
N LYS A 471 2.14 18.62 10.06
CA LYS A 471 2.42 20.03 9.74
C LYS A 471 2.57 20.26 8.23
N ASN A 472 3.38 19.44 7.57
CA ASN A 472 3.65 19.61 6.14
C ASN A 472 2.46 19.24 5.26
N LEU A 473 1.62 18.28 5.68
CA LEU A 473 0.35 17.98 5.00
C LEU A 473 -0.65 19.12 5.10
N ILE A 474 -0.62 19.90 6.19
CA ILE A 474 -1.42 21.12 6.35
C ILE A 474 -0.86 22.26 5.49
N LEU A 475 0.46 22.47 5.54
CA LEU A 475 1.21 23.48 4.76
C LEU A 475 1.77 22.89 3.46
N TRP A 476 0.87 22.31 2.65
CA TRP A 476 1.23 21.52 1.48
C TRP A 476 1.95 22.32 0.40
N SER A 477 1.60 23.60 0.25
CA SER A 477 2.15 24.49 -0.76
C SER A 477 3.63 24.81 -0.55
N GLN A 478 4.11 24.73 0.70
CA GLN A 478 5.47 25.13 1.09
C GLN A 478 6.51 24.02 0.91
N ILE A 479 6.09 22.80 0.53
CA ILE A 479 7.01 21.67 0.38
C ILE A 479 7.81 21.81 -0.92
N GLU A 480 9.12 22.00 -0.80
CA GLU A 480 10.04 22.11 -1.93
C GLU A 480 11.10 21.00 -1.95
N PRO A 481 11.44 20.45 -3.13
CA PRO A 481 12.49 19.44 -3.27
C PRO A 481 13.86 20.14 -3.28
N SER A 482 14.27 20.68 -2.13
CA SER A 482 15.58 21.31 -1.93
C SER A 482 16.18 20.98 -0.56
N PHE A 483 17.51 20.90 -0.49
CA PHE A 483 18.20 20.75 0.80
C PHE A 483 18.00 21.96 1.72
N GLU A 484 17.79 23.13 1.14
CA GLU A 484 17.49 24.36 1.86
C GLU A 484 16.16 24.26 2.60
N TRP A 485 15.11 23.76 1.95
CA TRP A 485 13.81 23.53 2.57
C TRP A 485 13.90 22.57 3.76
N ILE A 486 14.66 21.47 3.61
CA ILE A 486 14.88 20.51 4.70
C ILE A 486 15.62 21.18 5.86
N ALA A 487 16.67 21.95 5.57
CA ALA A 487 17.43 22.67 6.60
C ALA A 487 16.56 23.71 7.35
N GLN A 488 15.70 24.44 6.64
CA GLN A 488 14.81 25.45 7.23
C GLN A 488 13.71 24.81 8.09
N SER A 489 13.23 23.63 7.69
CA SER A 489 12.15 22.89 8.34
C SER A 489 12.60 22.13 9.60
N LEU A 490 13.91 21.98 9.82
CA LEU A 490 14.47 21.40 11.05
C LEU A 490 14.52 22.41 12.21
N PRO A 491 14.35 21.95 13.46
CA PRO A 491 14.65 22.73 14.66
C PRO A 491 16.07 23.34 14.59
N THR A 492 16.24 24.55 15.13
CA THR A 492 17.51 25.30 15.07
C THR A 492 18.75 24.49 15.46
N PRO A 493 18.73 23.62 16.49
CA PRO A 493 19.90 22.85 16.89
C PRO A 493 20.30 21.76 15.89
N PHE A 494 19.42 21.38 14.95
CA PHE A 494 19.69 20.29 14.01
C PHE A 494 20.01 20.76 12.59
N ARG A 495 19.81 22.04 12.28
CA ARG A 495 19.99 22.59 10.92
C ARG A 495 21.38 22.35 10.35
N PHE A 496 22.43 22.41 11.18
CA PHE A 496 23.80 22.18 10.72
C PHE A 496 24.08 20.73 10.30
N ARG A 497 23.27 19.76 10.76
CA ARG A 497 23.39 18.33 10.45
C ARG A 497 22.42 17.84 9.38
N HIS A 498 21.67 18.73 8.72
CA HIS A 498 20.59 18.37 7.80
C HIS A 498 21.00 17.40 6.67
N ARG A 499 22.27 17.34 6.26
CA ARG A 499 22.76 16.42 5.21
C ARG A 499 23.17 15.03 5.69
N LEU A 500 23.22 14.79 7.00
CA LEU A 500 23.70 13.57 7.65
C LEU A 500 25.15 13.12 7.38
N THR A 501 25.88 13.78 6.47
CA THR A 501 27.24 13.38 6.05
C THR A 501 28.26 13.30 7.19
N GLY A 502 28.16 14.18 8.18
CA GLY A 502 29.07 14.22 9.34
C GLY A 502 28.72 13.27 10.50
N THR A 503 27.66 12.45 10.40
CA THR A 503 27.28 11.53 11.48
C THR A 503 28.17 10.28 11.44
N ILE A 504 28.99 10.11 12.48
CA ILE A 504 29.96 9.00 12.63
C ILE A 504 29.65 8.16 13.89
N VAL A 505 29.06 8.77 14.92
CA VAL A 505 28.68 8.11 16.17
C VAL A 505 27.18 8.17 16.34
N LEU A 506 26.58 7.07 16.78
CA LEU A 506 25.15 6.93 17.04
C LEU A 506 24.87 7.13 18.52
N ARG A 507 23.86 7.94 18.86
CA ARG A 507 23.36 8.09 20.22
C ARG A 507 21.84 8.02 20.22
N SER A 508 21.26 7.55 21.32
CA SER A 508 19.81 7.56 21.54
C SER A 508 19.22 8.98 21.46
N THR A 509 20.00 10.00 21.86
CA THR A 509 19.64 11.42 21.74
C THR A 509 19.52 11.92 20.28
N ASP A 510 20.04 11.18 19.31
CA ASP A 510 19.90 11.50 17.88
C ASP A 510 18.58 10.94 17.28
N LEU A 511 17.83 10.11 18.03
CA LEU A 511 16.56 9.52 17.55
C LEU A 511 15.49 10.56 17.17
N PRO A 512 15.18 11.58 18.00
CA PRO A 512 14.25 12.64 17.64
C PRO A 512 14.65 13.33 16.32
N PHE A 513 15.95 13.61 16.15
CA PHE A 513 16.47 14.23 14.94
C PHE A 513 16.24 13.37 13.71
N PHE A 514 16.57 12.08 13.77
CA PHE A 514 16.35 11.18 12.64
C PHE A 514 14.87 11.01 12.31
N SER A 515 14.00 10.90 13.31
CA SER A 515 12.55 10.80 13.11
C SER A 515 11.93 12.03 12.46
N ILE A 516 12.33 13.23 12.89
CA ILE A 516 11.88 14.48 12.25
C ILE A 516 12.36 14.52 10.79
N LEU A 517 13.62 14.19 10.55
CA LEU A 517 14.19 14.19 9.20
C LEU A 517 13.50 13.16 8.28
N ALA A 518 13.17 11.97 8.79
CA ALA A 518 12.37 11.01 8.05
C ALA A 518 10.94 11.51 7.80
N GLY A 519 10.33 12.21 8.75
CA GLY A 519 9.04 12.88 8.55
C GLY A 519 9.07 13.94 7.45
N LEU A 520 10.17 14.70 7.33
CA LEU A 520 10.40 15.63 6.22
C LEU A 520 10.54 14.90 4.88
N CYS A 521 11.35 13.83 4.84
CA CYS A 521 11.50 12.99 3.66
C CYS A 521 10.16 12.38 3.23
N PHE A 522 9.36 11.91 4.19
CA PHE A 522 8.04 11.35 3.91
C PHE A 522 7.09 12.40 3.35
N SER A 523 7.10 13.60 3.92
CA SER A 523 6.28 14.71 3.44
C SER A 523 6.64 15.08 2.00
N LEU A 524 7.94 15.07 1.68
CA LEU A 524 8.44 15.30 0.33
C LEU A 524 7.99 14.18 -0.63
N ALA A 525 8.12 12.91 -0.21
CA ALA A 525 7.67 11.76 -0.99
C ALA A 525 6.16 11.83 -1.27
N LEU A 526 5.33 12.09 -0.26
CA LEU A 526 3.88 12.26 -0.41
C LEU A 526 3.52 13.40 -1.37
N ARG A 527 4.26 14.53 -1.33
CA ARG A 527 4.02 15.69 -2.22
C ARG A 527 4.29 15.39 -3.69
N PHE A 528 5.33 14.60 -3.97
CA PHE A 528 5.83 14.32 -5.31
C PHE A 528 5.53 12.89 -5.78
N ALA A 529 4.71 12.13 -5.04
CA ALA A 529 4.28 10.78 -5.40
C ALA A 529 3.66 10.76 -6.81
N GLY A 530 4.18 9.89 -7.68
CA GLY A 530 3.72 9.74 -9.07
C GLY A 530 4.09 10.89 -10.03
N SER A 531 4.81 11.92 -9.58
CA SER A 531 5.15 13.09 -10.42
C SER A 531 6.32 12.87 -11.40
N GLY A 532 7.16 11.86 -11.17
CA GLY A 532 8.39 11.65 -11.96
C GLY A 532 9.49 12.70 -11.76
N SER A 533 9.42 13.52 -10.69
CA SER A 533 10.39 14.58 -10.42
C SER A 533 11.80 14.04 -10.08
N LEU A 534 12.79 14.36 -10.92
CA LEU A 534 14.18 13.95 -10.71
C LEU A 534 14.81 14.62 -9.47
N LYS A 535 14.47 15.90 -9.21
CA LYS A 535 15.00 16.64 -8.05
C LYS A 535 14.59 15.99 -6.72
N ALA A 536 13.31 15.62 -6.60
CA ALA A 536 12.79 14.96 -5.41
C ALA A 536 13.44 13.57 -5.23
N ARG A 537 13.55 12.80 -6.33
CA ARG A 537 14.23 11.51 -6.36
C ARG A 537 15.67 11.61 -5.83
N ASP A 538 16.47 12.54 -6.37
CA ASP A 538 17.90 12.64 -6.03
C ASP A 538 18.12 12.99 -4.55
N ILE A 539 17.25 13.84 -3.98
CA ILE A 539 17.28 14.17 -2.56
C ILE A 539 16.89 12.97 -1.71
N LEU A 540 15.81 12.27 -2.04
CA LEU A 540 15.37 11.08 -1.30
C LEU A 540 16.42 9.96 -1.36
N ILE A 541 17.04 9.73 -2.52
CA ILE A 541 18.15 8.77 -2.67
C ILE A 541 19.34 9.18 -1.80
N HIS A 542 19.71 10.47 -1.76
CA HIS A 542 20.77 10.95 -0.87
C HIS A 542 20.48 10.55 0.58
N TYR A 543 19.26 10.80 1.08
CA TYR A 543 18.91 10.43 2.45
C TYR A 543 18.86 8.92 2.66
N LEU A 544 18.38 8.15 1.68
CA LEU A 544 18.41 6.69 1.72
C LEU A 544 19.85 6.19 1.89
N ASP A 545 20.78 6.66 1.07
CA ASP A 545 22.19 6.30 1.13
C ASP A 545 22.82 6.69 2.48
N GLN A 546 22.47 7.86 3.02
CA GLN A 546 22.95 8.27 4.34
C GLN A 546 22.39 7.41 5.46
N PHE A 547 21.10 7.05 5.46
CA PHE A 547 20.52 6.15 6.45
C PHE A 547 21.07 4.72 6.31
N MET A 548 21.35 4.25 5.10
CA MET A 548 22.04 2.98 4.85
C MET A 548 23.47 3.00 5.38
N ARG A 549 24.20 4.11 5.21
CA ARG A 549 25.54 4.29 5.77
C ARG A 549 25.48 4.29 7.30
N ILE A 550 24.54 5.02 7.88
CA ILE A 550 24.37 5.13 9.34
C ILE A 550 24.02 3.79 9.98
N SER A 551 23.13 3.00 9.37
CA SER A 551 22.77 1.67 9.89
C SER A 551 23.93 0.66 9.87
N ARG A 552 24.94 0.90 9.03
CA ARG A 552 26.17 0.09 8.93
C ARG A 552 27.31 0.56 9.85
N ILE A 553 27.13 1.64 10.62
CA ILE A 553 28.16 2.10 11.57
C ILE A 553 28.35 1.02 12.66
N VAL A 554 29.57 0.49 12.73
CA VAL A 554 29.98 -0.55 13.68
C VAL A 554 29.87 -0.02 15.10
N SER A 555 29.34 -0.83 16.02
CA SER A 555 29.24 -0.44 17.43
C SER A 555 30.63 -0.33 18.05
N THR A 556 30.82 0.66 18.92
CA THR A 556 32.07 0.88 19.62
C THR A 556 32.33 -0.28 20.59
N LYS A 557 33.25 -1.21 20.26
CA LYS A 557 33.58 -2.35 21.14
C LYS A 557 34.29 -1.85 22.41
N ARG A 558 33.83 -2.25 23.60
CA ARG A 558 34.57 -2.07 24.87
C ARG A 558 35.62 -3.18 25.08
N VAL A 559 36.62 -2.87 25.90
CA VAL A 559 37.61 -3.77 26.53
C VAL A 559 36.89 -4.88 27.33
N PRO A 560 37.43 -6.12 27.44
CA PRO A 560 36.67 -7.36 27.70
C PRO A 560 36.22 -7.59 29.16
N GLN A 561 35.59 -6.60 29.79
CA GLN A 561 34.89 -6.77 31.08
C GLN A 561 33.40 -6.43 31.05
N PHE A 562 32.89 -5.85 29.96
CA PHE A 562 31.46 -5.57 29.79
C PHE A 562 31.04 -5.93 28.35
N ASP A 563 30.76 -7.22 28.13
CA ASP A 563 30.48 -7.83 26.83
C ASP A 563 29.02 -7.58 26.37
N ARG A 564 28.60 -6.32 26.40
CA ARG A 564 27.32 -5.86 25.83
C ARG A 564 27.58 -4.63 24.96
N PRO A 565 27.03 -4.57 23.73
CA PRO A 565 27.02 -3.34 22.95
C PRO A 565 26.36 -2.21 23.77
N ILE A 566 26.77 -0.96 23.55
CA ILE A 566 26.15 0.19 24.23
C ILE A 566 24.69 0.22 23.81
N TYR A 567 23.77 -0.05 24.75
CA TYR A 567 22.32 -0.10 24.51
C TYR A 567 21.81 1.12 23.70
N ASP A 568 22.38 2.29 23.94
CA ASP A 568 22.08 3.52 23.19
C ASP A 568 22.39 3.43 21.68
N GLU A 569 23.51 2.83 21.29
CA GLU A 569 23.89 2.69 19.88
C GLU A 569 23.02 1.68 19.15
N GLU A 570 22.65 0.58 19.82
CA GLU A 570 21.75 -0.42 19.25
C GLU A 570 20.31 0.09 19.14
N LEU A 571 19.84 0.89 20.09
CA LEU A 571 18.53 1.52 20.01
C LEU A 571 18.46 2.50 18.83
N ALA A 572 19.51 3.31 18.62
CA ALA A 572 19.60 4.17 17.45
C ALA A 572 19.69 3.37 16.13
N ARG A 573 20.48 2.29 16.11
CA ARG A 573 20.67 1.43 14.93
C ARG A 573 19.41 0.64 14.56
N SER A 574 18.67 0.14 15.54
CA SER A 574 17.43 -0.63 15.33
C SER A 574 16.27 0.22 14.81
N ASN A 575 16.28 1.53 15.09
CA ASN A 575 15.29 2.48 14.55
C ASN A 575 15.68 3.05 13.18
N ALA A 576 16.96 3.03 12.78
CA ALA A 576 17.41 3.45 11.44
C ALA A 576 16.69 2.71 10.27
N PRO A 577 16.37 1.41 10.35
CA PRO A 577 15.53 0.71 9.40
C PRO A 577 14.10 1.26 9.24
N ILE A 578 13.47 1.72 10.33
CA ILE A 578 12.14 2.36 10.26
C ILE A 578 12.23 3.63 9.40
N LEU A 579 13.34 4.35 9.53
CA LEU A 579 13.63 5.57 8.77
C LEU A 579 13.98 5.25 7.31
N LEU A 580 14.56 4.08 7.02
CA LEU A 580 14.75 3.55 5.66
C LEU A 580 13.39 3.23 5.00
N SER A 581 12.47 2.57 5.69
CA SER A 581 11.15 2.21 5.13
C SER A 581 10.30 3.41 4.73
N VAL A 582 10.50 4.57 5.36
CA VAL A 582 9.80 5.82 5.05
C VAL A 582 10.28 6.46 3.74
N VAL A 583 11.51 6.19 3.32
CA VAL A 583 12.08 6.71 2.06
C VAL A 583 11.73 5.81 0.86
N TYR A 584 11.31 4.56 1.10
CA TYR A 584 10.88 3.62 0.07
C TYR A 584 9.45 3.86 -0.46
N TRP A 585 8.62 4.59 0.29
CA TRP A 585 7.28 5.04 -0.11
C TRP A 585 7.38 6.42 -0.76
#